data_AF-A0A2G0E6Y4-F1
#
_entry.id   AF-A0A2G0E6Y4-F1
#
_cell.length_a   1.000
_cell.length_b   1.000
_cell.length_c   1.000
_cell.angle_alpha   90.00
_cell.angle_beta   90.00
_cell.angle_gamma   90.00
#
_symmetry.space_group_name_H-M   'P 1'
#
loop_
_entity.id
_entity.type
_entity.pdbx_description
1 polymer ?
#
loop_
_entity_poly.entity_id
_entity_poly.type
_entity_poly.pdbx_seq_one_letter_code
_entity_poly.pdbx_strand_id
1 'polypeptide(L)'
;MGDKVVIIPTAVTGYSFAQTNGSFTALESNVDTVTYTGKQTPITIKYQDYFGQTIAPSKIMNLTYGSAAQDLTTNVPIISGYTFTAVSATETKNQSATSVSASLDTNGNVIVKDANGKQISEVILYYKTNATVSINANGSKYYDGLSV
;
A
#
# COMPACT_ATOMS: atom_id res chain seq x y z
N MET A 1 28.11 -26.43 38.05
CA MET A 1 27.21 -25.48 37.37
C MET A 1 27.77 -25.27 35.98
N GLY A 2 26.95 -25.34 34.92
CA GLY A 2 27.43 -25.18 33.54
C GLY A 2 27.58 -23.72 33.14
N ASP A 3 28.36 -23.47 32.09
CA ASP A 3 28.59 -22.13 31.57
C ASP A 3 27.35 -21.57 30.89
N LYS A 4 27.09 -20.27 31.08
CA LYS A 4 26.03 -19.57 30.36
C LYS A 4 26.54 -19.17 28.98
N VAL A 5 25.85 -19.62 27.94
CA VAL A 5 26.03 -19.18 26.56
C VAL A 5 24.92 -18.22 26.21
N VAL A 6 25.25 -17.06 25.65
CA VAL A 6 24.30 -16.05 25.20
C VAL A 6 24.45 -15.88 23.70
N ILE A 7 23.34 -15.90 22.97
CA ILE A 7 23.31 -15.64 21.53
C ILE A 7 22.61 -14.32 21.30
N ILE A 8 23.31 -13.40 20.64
CA ILE A 8 22.78 -12.08 20.28
C ILE A 8 22.68 -12.02 18.76
N PRO A 9 21.48 -12.09 18.18
CA PRO A 9 21.31 -11.93 16.75
C PRO A 9 21.74 -10.53 16.31
N THR A 10 22.43 -10.45 15.18
CA THR A 10 22.76 -9.16 14.59
C THR A 10 21.54 -8.59 13.90
N ALA A 11 21.23 -7.32 14.14
CA ALA A 11 20.18 -6.63 13.40
C ALA A 11 20.58 -6.53 11.92
N VAL A 12 19.73 -7.02 11.03
CA VAL A 12 19.92 -6.90 9.58
C VAL A 12 19.01 -5.78 9.08
N THR A 13 19.59 -4.78 8.42
CA THR A 13 18.80 -3.71 7.81
C THR A 13 17.76 -4.34 6.90
N GLY A 14 16.51 -3.92 7.09
CA GLY A 14 15.36 -4.38 6.33
C GLY A 14 14.66 -5.64 6.82
N TYR A 15 15.12 -6.22 7.93
CA TYR A 15 14.48 -7.37 8.56
C TYR A 15 14.13 -7.08 10.02
N SER A 16 13.01 -7.64 10.48
CA SER A 16 12.82 -7.96 11.90
C SER A 16 13.36 -9.37 12.16
N PHE A 17 13.71 -9.68 13.39
CA PHE A 17 14.09 -11.04 13.75
C PHE A 17 13.39 -11.51 15.01
N ALA A 18 13.16 -12.82 15.09
CA ALA A 18 12.67 -13.52 16.26
C ALA A 18 13.65 -14.64 16.62
N GLN A 19 13.88 -14.85 17.91
CA GLN A 19 14.81 -15.84 18.44
C GLN A 19 14.07 -16.73 19.44
N THR A 20 14.38 -18.03 19.44
CA THR A 20 13.66 -18.99 20.28
C THR A 20 14.04 -18.92 21.75
N ASN A 21 15.34 -18.82 22.07
CA ASN A 21 15.85 -19.02 23.44
C ASN A 21 16.77 -17.90 23.93
N GLY A 22 17.65 -17.34 23.08
CA GLY A 22 18.52 -16.21 23.45
C GLY A 22 19.70 -16.53 24.37
N SER A 23 19.57 -17.52 25.25
CA SER A 23 20.68 -18.07 26.05
C SER A 23 20.39 -19.49 26.53
N PHE A 24 21.45 -20.24 26.85
CA PHE A 24 21.36 -21.58 27.42
C PHE A 24 22.52 -21.84 28.38
N THR A 25 22.35 -22.86 29.24
CA THR A 25 23.42 -23.39 30.08
C THR A 25 24.04 -24.60 29.39
N ALA A 26 25.36 -24.62 29.24
CA ALA A 26 26.12 -25.66 28.57
C ALA A 26 26.17 -26.97 29.40
N LEU A 27 25.02 -27.61 29.55
CA LEU A 27 24.83 -28.87 30.26
C LEU A 27 24.34 -29.98 29.33
N GLU A 28 23.61 -29.62 28.27
CA GLU A 28 23.02 -30.54 27.28
C GLU A 28 23.04 -29.91 25.88
N SER A 29 22.71 -30.69 24.84
CA SER A 29 22.52 -30.15 23.49
C SER A 29 21.34 -29.18 23.47
N ASN A 30 21.61 -27.94 23.06
CA ASN A 30 20.61 -26.89 22.91
C ASN A 30 20.57 -26.43 21.45
N VAL A 31 19.38 -26.03 20.99
CA VAL A 31 19.19 -25.39 19.69
C VAL A 31 18.59 -24.01 19.95
N ASP A 32 19.09 -23.00 19.23
CA ASP A 32 18.47 -21.68 19.18
C ASP A 32 18.35 -21.26 17.72
N THR A 33 17.12 -20.96 17.31
CA THR A 33 16.79 -20.58 15.94
C THR A 33 16.53 -19.08 15.90
N VAL A 34 17.19 -18.39 14.96
CA VAL A 34 16.93 -16.99 14.64
C VAL A 34 16.24 -16.93 13.28
N THR A 35 15.03 -16.40 13.25
CA THR A 35 14.25 -16.20 12.01
C THR A 35 14.25 -14.73 11.65
N TYR A 36 14.67 -14.39 10.43
CA TYR A 36 14.60 -13.03 9.88
C TYR A 36 13.38 -12.89 8.97
N THR A 37 12.55 -11.88 9.21
CA THR A 37 11.37 -11.55 8.40
C THR A 37 11.55 -10.18 7.79
N GLY A 38 11.39 -10.06 6.46
CA GLY A 38 11.49 -8.78 5.78
C GLY A 38 10.46 -7.78 6.33
N LYS A 39 10.88 -6.55 6.62
CA LYS A 39 9.96 -5.49 7.02
C LYS A 39 9.06 -5.14 5.83
N GLN A 40 7.78 -4.97 6.11
CA GLN A 40 6.78 -4.63 5.10
C GLN A 40 6.00 -3.41 5.53
N THR A 41 5.98 -2.39 4.66
CA THR A 41 5.12 -1.22 4.86
C THR A 41 3.79 -1.48 4.14
N PRO A 42 2.64 -1.45 4.85
CA PRO A 42 1.34 -1.51 4.20
C PRO A 42 1.15 -0.31 3.26
N ILE A 43 0.33 -0.49 2.22
CA ILE A 43 -0.10 0.62 1.37
C ILE A 43 -1.49 1.11 1.76
N THR A 44 -1.69 2.41 1.58
CA THR A 44 -3.00 3.05 1.74
C THR A 44 -3.62 3.28 0.37
N ILE A 45 -4.85 2.81 0.18
CA ILE A 45 -5.68 3.10 -0.99
C ILE A 45 -6.63 4.22 -0.60
N LYS A 46 -6.50 5.37 -1.26
CA LYS A 46 -7.40 6.52 -1.09
C LYS A 46 -8.38 6.60 -2.25
N TYR A 47 -9.56 7.12 -1.95
CA TYR A 47 -10.60 7.40 -2.95
C TYR A 47 -10.83 8.90 -2.98
N GLN A 48 -10.50 9.52 -4.11
CA GLN A 48 -10.63 10.96 -4.29
C GLN A 48 -11.38 11.32 -5.56
N ASP A 49 -11.99 12.50 -5.56
CA ASP A 49 -12.45 13.11 -6.80
C ASP A 49 -11.30 13.81 -7.56
N TYR A 50 -11.62 14.40 -8.71
CA TYR A 50 -10.61 15.06 -9.56
C TYR A 50 -10.12 16.39 -8.99
N PHE A 51 -10.77 16.89 -7.94
CA PHE A 51 -10.44 18.11 -7.20
C PHE A 51 -9.65 17.82 -5.92
N GLY A 52 -9.39 16.53 -5.62
CA GLY A 52 -8.60 16.09 -4.48
C GLY A 52 -9.42 15.89 -3.19
N GLN A 53 -10.75 15.97 -3.25
CA GLN A 53 -11.61 15.70 -2.10
C GLN A 53 -11.63 14.20 -1.83
N THR A 54 -11.50 13.80 -0.55
CA THR A 54 -11.68 12.40 -0.14
C THR A 54 -13.17 12.07 -0.08
N ILE A 55 -13.58 11.04 -0.83
CA ILE A 55 -15.00 10.72 -1.06
C ILE A 55 -15.44 9.39 -0.45
N ALA A 56 -14.48 8.61 0.07
CA ALA A 56 -14.73 7.41 0.86
C ALA A 56 -13.58 7.13 1.82
N PRO A 57 -13.80 6.37 2.91
CA PRO A 57 -12.75 5.95 3.83
C PRO A 57 -11.63 5.20 3.11
N SER A 58 -10.38 5.44 3.52
CA SER A 58 -9.22 4.76 2.94
C SER A 58 -9.18 3.27 3.31
N LYS A 59 -8.57 2.44 2.45
CA LYS A 59 -8.37 1.00 2.69
C LYS A 59 -6.88 0.70 2.84
N ILE A 60 -6.52 -0.10 3.83
CA ILE A 60 -5.15 -0.58 4.01
C ILE A 60 -5.00 -1.92 3.30
N MET A 61 -3.91 -2.11 2.57
CA MET A 61 -3.56 -3.35 1.90
C MET A 61 -2.13 -3.76 2.25
N ASN A 62 -1.95 -5.05 2.53
CA ASN A 62 -0.66 -5.68 2.76
C ASN A 62 -0.30 -6.52 1.54
N LEU A 63 0.79 -6.17 0.84
CA LEU A 63 1.29 -6.93 -0.30
C LEU A 63 2.52 -7.74 0.11
N THR A 64 2.41 -9.05 -0.02
CA THR A 64 3.51 -9.98 0.25
C THR A 64 4.47 -10.02 -0.95
N TYR A 65 5.77 -10.00 -0.68
CA TYR A 65 6.77 -10.22 -1.72
C TYR A 65 6.59 -11.57 -2.41
N GLY A 66 6.74 -11.60 -3.74
CA GLY A 66 6.52 -12.80 -4.56
C GLY A 66 5.07 -13.02 -4.99
N SER A 67 4.11 -12.28 -4.44
CA SER A 67 2.73 -12.29 -4.93
C SER A 67 2.62 -11.64 -6.32
N ALA A 68 1.64 -12.10 -7.10
CA ALA A 68 1.29 -11.47 -8.37
C ALA A 68 0.89 -10.00 -8.18
N ALA A 69 1.21 -9.16 -9.18
CA ALA A 69 0.77 -7.77 -9.22
C ALA A 69 -0.77 -7.68 -9.12
N GLN A 70 -1.25 -6.68 -8.40
CA GLN A 70 -2.67 -6.44 -8.17
C GLN A 70 -3.16 -5.28 -9.03
N ASP A 71 -4.20 -5.51 -9.82
CA ASP A 71 -4.92 -4.43 -10.50
C ASP A 71 -6.00 -3.87 -9.59
N LEU A 72 -5.73 -2.70 -9.00
CA LEU A 72 -6.64 -2.05 -8.06
C LEU A 72 -7.79 -1.30 -8.75
N THR A 73 -7.81 -1.29 -10.09
CA THR A 73 -8.88 -0.70 -10.90
C THR A 73 -9.99 -1.70 -11.23
N THR A 74 -9.77 -2.99 -10.92
CA THR A 74 -10.80 -4.02 -11.00
C THR A 74 -11.59 -4.11 -9.69
N ASN A 75 -12.92 -4.20 -9.77
CA ASN A 75 -13.80 -4.29 -8.59
C ASN A 75 -13.70 -3.11 -7.61
N VAL A 76 -13.53 -1.89 -8.14
CA VAL A 76 -13.57 -0.65 -7.36
C VAL A 76 -14.91 -0.46 -6.65
N PRO A 77 -14.94 0.16 -5.47
CA PRO A 77 -16.19 0.41 -4.75
C PRO A 77 -17.09 1.39 -5.51
N ILE A 78 -18.40 1.13 -5.47
CA ILE A 78 -19.41 2.09 -5.93
C ILE A 78 -19.55 3.17 -4.85
N ILE A 79 -19.39 4.43 -5.24
CA ILE A 79 -19.49 5.58 -4.33
C ILE A 79 -20.64 6.46 -4.84
N SER A 80 -21.65 6.69 -4.00
CA SER A 80 -22.83 7.47 -4.38
C SER A 80 -22.45 8.89 -4.84
N GLY A 81 -22.97 9.31 -5.99
CA GLY A 81 -22.67 10.62 -6.58
C GLY A 81 -21.36 10.68 -7.37
N TYR A 82 -20.63 9.58 -7.50
CA TYR A 82 -19.36 9.52 -8.23
C TYR A 82 -19.30 8.32 -9.19
N THR A 83 -18.53 8.47 -10.26
CA THR A 83 -18.23 7.42 -11.23
C THR A 83 -16.73 7.18 -11.28
N PHE A 84 -16.31 5.93 -11.13
CA PHE A 84 -14.91 5.56 -11.32
C PHE A 84 -14.52 5.72 -12.79
N THR A 85 -13.38 6.35 -13.06
CA THR A 85 -12.88 6.47 -14.43
C THR A 85 -11.83 5.40 -14.73
N ALA A 86 -12.18 4.46 -15.61
CA ALA A 86 -11.22 3.49 -16.11
C ALA A 86 -10.09 4.15 -16.91
N VAL A 87 -8.93 3.49 -16.93
CA VAL A 87 -7.77 3.95 -17.69
C VAL A 87 -8.03 3.78 -19.19
N SER A 88 -7.67 4.81 -19.97
CA SER A 88 -7.78 4.82 -21.43
C SER A 88 -6.74 5.76 -22.02
N ALA A 89 -6.68 5.86 -23.37
CA ALA A 89 -5.73 6.75 -24.05
C ALA A 89 -5.85 8.23 -23.65
N THR A 90 -7.03 8.68 -23.21
CA THR A 90 -7.30 10.07 -22.79
C THR A 90 -7.52 10.21 -21.29
N GLU A 91 -7.52 9.11 -20.54
CA GLU A 91 -7.74 9.09 -19.11
C GLU A 91 -6.66 8.25 -18.42
N THR A 92 -5.68 8.92 -17.82
CA THR A 92 -4.49 8.27 -17.25
C THR A 92 -4.34 8.46 -15.75
N LYS A 93 -5.27 9.16 -15.07
CA LYS A 93 -5.16 9.44 -13.63
C LYS A 93 -5.03 8.20 -12.76
N ASN A 94 -5.70 7.11 -13.15
CA ASN A 94 -5.68 5.83 -12.43
C ASN A 94 -4.61 4.86 -12.95
N GLN A 95 -3.72 5.29 -13.87
CA GLN A 95 -2.72 4.41 -14.49
C GLN A 95 -1.81 3.76 -13.45
N SER A 96 -1.36 4.51 -12.43
CA SER A 96 -0.50 3.97 -11.36
C SER A 96 -1.16 2.81 -10.61
N ALA A 97 -2.49 2.76 -10.52
CA ALA A 97 -3.25 1.76 -9.78
C ALA A 97 -3.53 0.46 -10.58
N THR A 98 -3.27 0.44 -11.89
CA THR A 98 -3.54 -0.73 -12.76
C THR A 98 -2.64 -1.93 -12.49
N SER A 99 -1.51 -1.71 -11.82
CA SER A 99 -0.60 -2.78 -11.42
C SER A 99 0.22 -2.33 -10.21
N VAL A 100 -0.11 -2.87 -9.05
CA VAL A 100 0.61 -2.62 -7.80
C VAL A 100 1.26 -3.90 -7.33
N SER A 101 2.58 -3.88 -7.10
CA SER A 101 3.35 -5.09 -6.81
C SER A 101 4.37 -4.87 -5.68
N ALA A 102 4.62 -5.93 -4.91
CA ALA A 102 5.68 -5.93 -3.91
C ALA A 102 7.03 -6.25 -4.56
N SER A 103 8.09 -5.60 -4.11
CA SER A 103 9.47 -5.76 -4.55
C SER A 103 10.41 -5.63 -3.35
N LEU A 104 11.67 -6.04 -3.51
CA LEU A 104 12.70 -5.77 -2.51
C LEU A 104 13.46 -4.49 -2.85
N ASP A 105 13.79 -3.68 -1.84
CA ASP A 105 14.76 -2.60 -1.97
C ASP A 105 16.19 -3.12 -1.84
N THR A 106 17.18 -2.23 -1.91
CA THR A 106 18.61 -2.57 -1.79
C THR A 106 18.99 -3.16 -0.43
N ASN A 107 18.15 -2.99 0.59
CA ASN A 107 18.33 -3.50 1.93
C ASN A 107 17.48 -4.76 2.20
N GLY A 108 16.73 -5.26 1.20
CA GLY A 108 15.83 -6.40 1.39
C GLY A 108 14.52 -6.09 2.11
N ASN A 109 14.14 -4.81 2.29
CA ASN A 109 12.79 -4.46 2.73
C ASN A 109 11.79 -4.77 1.63
N VAL A 110 10.59 -5.19 2.01
CA VAL A 110 9.45 -5.25 1.10
C VAL A 110 8.90 -3.84 0.89
N ILE A 111 9.07 -3.34 -0.33
CA ILE A 111 8.51 -2.09 -0.82
C ILE A 111 7.41 -2.37 -1.85
N VAL A 112 6.52 -1.42 -2.06
CA VAL A 112 5.47 -1.52 -3.08
C VAL A 112 5.75 -0.55 -4.21
N LYS A 113 5.56 -1.01 -5.45
CA LYS A 113 5.68 -0.21 -6.67
C LYS A 113 4.36 -0.15 -7.42
N ASP A 114 4.09 1.00 -8.02
CA ASP A 114 2.96 1.24 -8.91
C ASP A 114 3.24 0.76 -10.34
N ALA A 115 2.27 0.94 -11.24
CA ALA A 115 2.39 0.51 -12.63
C ALA A 115 3.51 1.22 -13.41
N ASN A 116 3.97 2.38 -12.92
CA ASN A 116 5.07 3.15 -13.49
C ASN A 116 6.43 2.73 -12.89
N GLY A 117 6.45 1.74 -11.99
CA GLY A 117 7.64 1.29 -11.27
C GLY A 117 8.06 2.21 -10.12
N LYS A 118 7.26 3.23 -9.79
CA LYS A 118 7.54 4.16 -8.69
C LYS A 118 7.22 3.48 -7.36
N GLN A 119 8.13 3.59 -6.40
CA GLN A 119 7.86 3.17 -5.03
C GLN A 119 6.77 4.05 -4.41
N ILE A 120 5.76 3.41 -3.82
CA ILE A 120 4.60 4.07 -3.22
C ILE A 120 4.29 3.50 -1.84
N SER A 121 3.85 4.37 -0.93
CA SER A 121 3.15 3.99 0.31
C SER A 121 1.63 4.24 0.21
N GLU A 122 1.20 4.86 -0.88
CA GLU A 122 -0.17 5.26 -1.13
C GLU A 122 -0.48 5.21 -2.62
N VAL A 123 -1.71 4.83 -2.93
CA VAL A 123 -2.29 4.88 -4.27
C VAL A 123 -3.66 5.54 -4.19
N ILE A 124 -3.96 6.41 -5.15
CA ILE A 124 -5.22 7.13 -5.23
C ILE A 124 -6.03 6.56 -6.40
N LEU A 125 -7.28 6.18 -6.12
CA LEU A 125 -8.28 5.89 -7.12
C LEU A 125 -9.16 7.13 -7.29
N TYR A 126 -9.12 7.70 -8.49
CA TYR A 126 -9.82 8.91 -8.87
C TYR A 126 -11.19 8.62 -9.47
N TYR A 127 -12.18 9.40 -9.04
CA TYR A 127 -13.57 9.34 -9.49
C TYR A 127 -14.02 10.70 -10.03
N LYS A 128 -14.87 10.69 -11.06
CA LYS A 128 -15.55 11.90 -11.52
C LYS A 128 -16.85 12.08 -10.75
N THR A 129 -17.14 13.32 -10.34
CA THR A 129 -18.43 13.67 -9.76
C THR A 129 -19.51 13.53 -10.83
N ASN A 130 -20.65 12.94 -10.47
CA ASN A 130 -21.80 12.79 -11.37
C ASN A 130 -22.63 14.09 -11.50
N ALA A 131 -22.36 15.08 -10.66
CA ALA A 131 -23.01 16.39 -10.70
C ALA A 131 -22.52 17.22 -11.89
N THR A 132 -23.44 17.98 -12.48
CA THR A 132 -23.13 19.01 -13.47
C THR A 132 -22.33 20.12 -12.81
N VAL A 133 -21.20 20.50 -13.41
CA VAL A 133 -20.44 21.68 -12.97
C VAL A 133 -21.09 22.90 -13.60
N SER A 134 -21.74 23.71 -12.79
CA SER A 134 -22.28 25.01 -13.19
C SER A 134 -21.25 26.10 -12.91
N ILE A 135 -21.10 27.05 -13.84
CA ILE A 135 -20.22 28.22 -13.68
C ILE A 135 -21.11 29.40 -13.35
N ASN A 136 -20.84 30.10 -12.24
CA ASN A 136 -21.66 31.28 -11.90
C ASN A 136 -21.20 32.47 -12.76
N ALA A 137 -21.98 33.55 -12.71
CA ALA A 137 -21.66 34.80 -13.40
C ALA A 137 -20.29 35.40 -13.02
N ASN A 138 -19.67 34.97 -11.91
CA ASN A 138 -18.34 35.42 -11.48
C ASN A 138 -17.20 34.45 -11.85
N GLY A 139 -17.48 33.40 -12.62
CA GLY A 139 -16.49 32.42 -13.08
C GLY A 139 -16.12 31.35 -12.05
N SER A 140 -16.71 31.37 -10.85
CA SER A 140 -16.52 30.31 -9.87
C SER A 140 -17.35 29.09 -10.25
N LYS A 141 -16.71 27.92 -10.19
CA LYS A 141 -17.37 26.63 -10.36
C LYS A 141 -18.12 26.27 -9.08
N TYR A 142 -19.39 25.91 -9.19
CA TYR A 142 -20.17 25.37 -8.08
C TYR A 142 -20.93 24.11 -8.52
N TYR A 143 -21.15 23.22 -7.57
CA TYR A 143 -21.89 21.98 -7.78
C TYR A 143 -23.35 22.22 -7.39
N ASP A 144 -24.28 22.06 -8.33
CA ASP A 144 -25.71 22.29 -8.05
C ASP A 144 -26.49 21.02 -7.70
N GLY A 145 -25.87 19.84 -7.76
CA GLY A 145 -26.43 18.59 -7.22
C GLY A 145 -27.79 18.18 -7.82
N LEU A 146 -28.23 18.81 -8.90
CA LEU A 146 -29.50 18.56 -9.56
C LEU A 146 -29.22 17.92 -10.93
N SER A 147 -29.35 16.59 -11.01
CA SER A 147 -29.68 15.98 -12.30
C SER A 147 -31.11 16.39 -12.67
N VAL A 148 -31.26 16.88 -13.89
CA VAL A 148 -32.54 16.91 -14.62
C VAL A 148 -32.96 15.47 -14.93
#